data_AF-A0A060T6M2-F1
#
_entry.id   AF-A0A060T6M2-F1
#
_cell.length_a   1.000
_cell.length_b   1.000
_cell.length_c   1.000
_cell.angle_alpha   90.00
_cell.angle_beta   90.00
_cell.angle_gamma   90.00
#
_symmetry.space_group_name_H-M   'P 1'
#
loop_
_entity.id
_entity.type
_entity.pdbx_description
1 polymer ?
#
loop_
_entity_poly.entity_id
_entity_poly.type
_entity_poly.pdbx_seq_one_letter_code
_entity_poly.pdbx_strand_id
1 'polypeptide(L)'
;MTLCPFVFVLTDPDAQIVPQPTEIAAAFWHPIKDVIDDRNRCAEYASVGNRLGLETFLPSWISQTISVFLGKMQFQAIVLNPSPHRLIYDSSHAHQVTKPPYRLWGLTLGYLTDFFELMGPGMGVDKFNYPTMNHWDSRLIIHLLSYRLKKQRRETVKRSTIQGYSGGNMDLVSKLLDGYFVYVRRGVLLTLGMRFVILLSIAYKLLRK
;
A
#
# COMPACT_ATOMS: atom_id res chain seq x y z
N MET A 1 6.09 17.47 -4.86
CA MET A 1 4.86 17.92 -4.16
C MET A 1 4.99 17.47 -2.71
N THR A 2 4.95 18.39 -1.75
CA THR A 2 4.91 18.08 -0.32
C THR A 2 3.44 18.03 0.12
N LEU A 3 3.01 16.90 0.66
CA LEU A 3 1.65 16.72 1.19
C LEU A 3 1.69 16.95 2.71
N CYS A 4 0.84 17.85 3.20
CA CYS A 4 0.76 18.24 4.61
C CYS A 4 -0.60 17.83 5.18
N PRO A 5 -0.70 16.69 5.90
CA PRO A 5 -1.96 16.27 6.51
C PRO A 5 -2.32 17.16 7.71
N PHE A 6 -3.61 17.44 7.90
CA PHE A 6 -4.15 18.15 9.05
C PHE A 6 -5.27 17.35 9.70
N VAL A 7 -5.39 17.43 11.02
CA VAL A 7 -6.45 16.80 11.80
C VAL A 7 -7.38 17.89 12.31
N PHE A 8 -8.67 17.76 12.00
CA PHE A 8 -9.70 18.68 12.44
C PHE A 8 -10.65 17.98 13.41
N VAL A 9 -11.12 18.73 14.40
CA VAL A 9 -12.21 18.29 15.28
C VAL A 9 -13.49 18.96 14.79
N LEU A 10 -14.42 18.15 14.32
CA LEU A 10 -15.74 18.64 13.94
C LEU A 10 -16.58 18.81 15.23
N THR A 11 -17.05 20.02 15.50
CA THR A 11 -17.82 20.34 16.70
C THR A 11 -19.28 19.93 16.61
N ASP A 12 -19.83 19.90 15.39
CA ASP A 12 -21.20 19.47 15.11
C ASP A 12 -21.18 18.12 14.34
N PRO A 13 -21.45 16.99 15.01
CA PRO A 13 -21.42 15.67 14.37
C PRO A 13 -22.52 15.47 13.32
N ASP A 14 -23.60 16.27 13.38
CA ASP A 14 -24.76 16.16 12.50
C ASP A 14 -24.71 17.16 11.33
N ALA A 15 -23.59 17.88 11.20
CA ALA A 15 -23.36 18.80 10.10
C ALA A 15 -23.54 18.10 8.74
N GLN A 16 -24.37 18.69 7.88
CA GLN A 16 -24.66 18.13 6.57
C GLN A 16 -23.44 18.20 5.66
N ILE A 17 -22.96 17.03 5.20
CA ILE A 17 -21.89 16.94 4.21
C ILE A 17 -22.54 16.97 2.82
N VAL A 18 -22.28 18.03 2.06
CA VAL A 18 -22.70 18.15 0.66
C VAL A 18 -21.47 17.93 -0.24
N PRO A 19 -21.27 16.71 -0.80
CA PRO A 19 -20.12 16.44 -1.65
C PRO A 19 -20.24 17.19 -2.98
N GLN A 20 -19.11 17.69 -3.50
CA GLN A 20 -19.05 18.27 -4.85
C GLN A 20 -19.08 17.14 -5.89
N PRO A 21 -20.12 17.05 -6.74
CA PRO A 21 -20.34 15.89 -7.63
C PRO A 21 -19.20 15.64 -8.63
N THR A 22 -18.49 16.69 -9.06
CA THR A 22 -17.40 16.58 -10.04
C THR A 22 -16.11 16.02 -9.46
N GLU A 23 -15.99 15.99 -8.13
CA GLU A 23 -14.74 15.62 -7.43
C GLU A 23 -14.92 14.45 -6.47
N ILE A 24 -16.09 14.34 -5.82
CA ILE A 24 -16.35 13.38 -4.76
C ILE A 24 -17.46 12.43 -5.18
N ALA A 25 -17.09 11.18 -5.45
CA ALA A 25 -18.04 10.13 -5.84
C ALA A 25 -18.91 9.63 -4.66
N ALA A 26 -18.35 9.62 -3.44
CA ALA A 26 -19.05 9.21 -2.23
C ALA A 26 -18.38 9.81 -0.99
N ALA A 27 -19.19 10.11 0.03
CA ALA A 27 -18.72 10.54 1.35
C ALA A 27 -19.43 9.73 2.44
N PHE A 28 -18.70 9.34 3.49
CA PHE A 28 -19.26 8.59 4.60
C PHE A 28 -18.40 8.65 5.86
N TRP A 29 -19.05 8.46 7.00
CA TRP A 29 -18.39 8.29 8.29
C TRP A 29 -18.05 6.82 8.55
N HIS A 30 -16.86 6.56 9.05
CA HIS A 30 -16.42 5.22 9.43
C HIS A 30 -15.79 5.21 10.83
N PRO A 31 -16.16 4.29 11.73
CA PRO A 31 -15.61 4.26 13.09
C PRO A 31 -14.11 3.99 13.10
N ILE A 32 -13.35 4.78 13.86
CA ILE A 32 -11.88 4.62 14.00
C ILE A 32 -11.52 3.21 14.50
N LYS A 33 -12.30 2.66 15.44
CA LYS A 33 -12.09 1.30 15.97
C LYS A 33 -12.10 0.22 14.88
N ASP A 34 -12.92 0.39 13.84
CA ASP A 34 -13.05 -0.57 12.75
C ASP A 34 -11.84 -0.46 11.81
N VAL A 35 -11.25 0.74 11.68
CA VAL A 35 -9.99 0.95 10.93
C VAL A 35 -8.80 0.33 11.66
N ILE A 36 -8.78 0.38 13.00
CA ILE A 36 -7.67 -0.16 13.80
C ILE A 36 -7.74 -1.69 13.91
N ASP A 37 -8.95 -2.28 13.78
CA ASP A 37 -9.18 -3.72 13.89
C ASP A 37 -8.45 -4.50 12.77
N ASP A 38 -7.71 -5.52 13.18
CA ASP A 38 -6.95 -6.39 12.27
C ASP A 38 -7.85 -7.26 11.40
N ARG A 39 -9.09 -7.49 11.82
CA ARG A 39 -10.09 -8.25 11.05
C ARG A 39 -10.48 -7.57 9.73
N ASN A 40 -10.35 -6.25 9.66
CA ASN A 40 -10.70 -5.46 8.48
C ASN A 40 -9.51 -5.26 7.53
N ARG A 41 -8.32 -5.78 7.86
CA ARG A 41 -7.15 -5.68 6.98
C ARG A 41 -7.31 -6.59 5.77
N CYS A 42 -6.96 -6.06 4.61
CA CYS A 42 -6.96 -6.77 3.34
C CYS A 42 -5.74 -6.39 2.49
N ALA A 43 -5.68 -6.93 1.27
CA ALA A 43 -4.64 -6.62 0.30
C ALA A 43 -5.27 -5.91 -0.91
N GLU A 44 -4.68 -4.80 -1.32
CA GLU A 44 -4.98 -4.15 -2.59
C GLU A 44 -3.92 -4.49 -3.64
N TYR A 45 -4.35 -4.81 -4.85
CA TYR A 45 -3.45 -5.29 -5.91
C TYR A 45 -3.31 -4.23 -7.00
N ALA A 46 -2.14 -3.61 -7.07
CA ALA A 46 -1.82 -2.65 -8.11
C ALA A 46 -0.85 -3.21 -9.15
N SER A 47 -0.98 -2.75 -10.40
CA SER A 47 -0.02 -3.07 -11.45
C SER A 47 1.34 -2.45 -11.15
N VAL A 48 2.41 -3.20 -11.42
CA VAL A 48 3.78 -2.88 -11.06
C VAL A 48 4.42 -1.89 -12.04
N GLY A 49 4.02 -1.96 -13.32
CA GLY A 49 4.71 -1.31 -14.45
C GLY A 49 5.05 0.15 -14.20
N ASN A 50 4.05 0.95 -13.83
CA ASN A 50 4.22 2.40 -13.63
C ASN A 50 4.84 2.76 -12.27
N ARG A 51 4.88 1.82 -11.32
CA ARG A 51 5.23 2.11 -9.91
C ARG A 51 6.69 1.81 -9.56
N LEU A 52 7.35 0.92 -10.30
CA LEU A 52 8.76 0.59 -10.06
C LEU A 52 9.74 1.41 -10.92
N GLY A 53 9.26 2.34 -11.74
CA GLY A 53 10.11 3.12 -12.65
C GLY A 53 10.89 2.23 -13.63
N LEU A 54 10.32 1.07 -14.00
CA LEU A 54 10.94 0.13 -14.93
C LEU A 54 11.17 0.78 -16.31
N GLU A 55 10.31 1.73 -16.70
CA GLU A 55 10.42 2.49 -17.95
C GLU A 55 11.66 3.37 -18.04
N THR A 56 12.27 3.75 -16.90
CA THR A 56 13.53 4.49 -16.89
C THR A 56 14.71 3.63 -17.39
N PHE A 57 14.56 2.30 -17.41
CA PHE A 57 15.64 1.37 -17.72
C PHE A 57 15.31 0.37 -18.84
N LEU A 58 14.04 0.24 -19.22
CA LEU A 58 13.58 -0.73 -20.21
C LEU A 58 12.61 -0.07 -21.21
N PRO A 59 12.71 -0.41 -22.51
CA PRO A 59 11.74 0.01 -23.52
C PRO A 59 10.29 -0.30 -23.13
N SER A 60 9.33 0.56 -23.50
CA SER A 60 7.92 0.44 -23.10
C SER A 60 7.25 -0.89 -23.53
N TRP A 61 7.70 -1.52 -24.62
CA TRP A 61 7.20 -2.83 -25.03
C TRP A 61 7.68 -3.96 -24.09
N ILE A 62 8.85 -3.80 -23.47
CA ILE A 62 9.38 -4.73 -22.46
C ILE A 62 8.70 -4.50 -21.11
N SER A 63 8.43 -3.25 -20.71
CA SER A 63 7.72 -2.98 -19.44
C SER A 63 6.32 -3.59 -19.44
N GLN A 64 5.61 -3.55 -20.57
CA GLN A 64 4.29 -4.16 -20.77
C GLN A 64 4.34 -5.69 -20.59
N THR A 65 5.30 -6.38 -21.22
CA THR A 65 5.44 -7.84 -21.14
C THR A 65 5.93 -8.30 -19.76
N ILE A 66 6.85 -7.55 -19.15
CA ILE A 66 7.28 -7.78 -17.77
C ILE A 66 6.10 -7.64 -16.83
N SER A 67 5.23 -6.64 -17.00
CA SER A 67 4.06 -6.47 -16.11
C SER A 67 3.14 -7.69 -16.10
N VAL A 68 3.03 -8.41 -17.22
CA VAL A 68 2.25 -9.66 -17.31
C VAL A 68 2.95 -10.79 -16.54
N PHE A 69 4.25 -10.97 -16.75
CA PHE A 69 5.02 -12.01 -16.07
C PHE A 69 5.17 -11.76 -14.56
N LEU A 70 5.39 -10.52 -14.18
CA LEU A 70 5.73 -10.14 -12.82
C LEU A 70 4.49 -10.14 -11.90
N GLY A 71 3.30 -10.02 -12.47
CA GLY A 71 2.05 -10.00 -11.74
C GLY A 71 1.78 -8.67 -11.02
N LYS A 72 0.85 -8.70 -10.06
CA LYS A 72 0.44 -7.52 -9.30
C LYS A 72 1.27 -7.38 -8.03
N MET A 73 1.51 -6.14 -7.63
CA MET A 73 2.06 -5.80 -6.33
C MET A 73 0.92 -5.70 -5.33
N GLN A 74 1.08 -6.34 -4.18
CA GLN A 74 0.12 -6.28 -3.09
C GLN A 74 0.54 -5.17 -2.12
N PHE A 75 -0.43 -4.34 -1.76
CA PHE A 75 -0.32 -3.29 -0.77
C PHE A 75 -1.24 -3.60 0.39
N GLN A 76 -0.85 -3.15 1.58
CA GLN A 76 -1.75 -3.19 2.73
C GLN A 76 -2.95 -2.28 2.46
N ALA A 77 -4.13 -2.80 2.79
CA ALA A 77 -5.38 -2.09 2.70
C ALA A 77 -6.28 -2.42 3.89
N ILE A 78 -7.31 -1.61 4.09
CA ILE A 78 -8.37 -1.82 5.06
C ILE A 78 -9.71 -1.77 4.34
N VAL A 79 -10.56 -2.76 4.59
CA VAL A 79 -11.93 -2.80 4.09
C VAL A 79 -12.78 -1.82 4.88
N LEU A 80 -13.43 -0.90 4.18
CA LEU A 80 -14.41 0.01 4.76
C LEU A 80 -15.80 -0.41 4.31
N ASN A 81 -16.64 -0.78 5.28
CA ASN A 81 -18.04 -1.16 5.09
C ASN A 81 -18.95 -0.13 5.75
N PRO A 82 -19.21 1.00 5.09
CA PRO A 82 -20.10 2.01 5.64
C PRO A 82 -21.54 1.49 5.67
N SER A 83 -22.25 1.83 6.74
CA SER A 83 -23.67 1.52 6.85
C SER A 83 -24.48 2.33 5.82
N PRO A 84 -25.53 1.77 5.20
CA PRO A 84 -26.30 2.45 4.15
C PRO A 84 -26.81 3.84 4.53
N HIS A 85 -27.14 4.06 5.81
CA HIS A 85 -27.66 5.33 6.32
C HIS A 85 -26.59 6.42 6.49
N ARG A 86 -25.29 6.09 6.41
CA ARG A 86 -24.17 7.06 6.51
C ARG A 86 -23.45 7.25 5.17
N LEU A 87 -24.00 6.66 4.11
CA LEU A 87 -23.46 6.77 2.76
C LEU A 87 -24.17 7.91 2.03
N ILE A 88 -23.38 8.90 1.62
CA ILE A 88 -23.84 10.00 0.79
C ILE A 88 -23.28 9.76 -0.60
N TYR A 89 -24.17 9.43 -1.54
CA TYR A 89 -23.85 9.24 -2.95
C TYR A 89 -24.19 10.49 -3.77
N ASP A 90 -23.44 10.71 -4.83
CA ASP A 90 -23.91 11.57 -5.91
C ASP A 90 -25.04 10.87 -6.70
N SER A 91 -26.23 11.47 -6.70
CA SER A 91 -27.38 11.03 -7.50
C SER A 91 -27.14 11.11 -9.00
N SER A 92 -26.20 11.95 -9.45
CA SER A 92 -25.90 12.20 -10.88
C SER A 92 -25.08 11.07 -11.52
N HIS A 93 -24.21 10.42 -10.74
CA HIS A 93 -23.32 9.33 -11.21
C HIS A 93 -23.56 8.00 -10.50
N ALA A 94 -24.70 7.82 -9.84
CA ALA A 94 -25.04 6.63 -9.04
C ALA A 94 -24.83 5.28 -9.77
N HIS A 95 -24.86 5.27 -11.10
CA HIS A 95 -24.60 4.08 -11.93
C HIS A 95 -23.11 3.69 -12.08
N GLN A 96 -22.17 4.62 -11.84
CA GLN A 96 -20.72 4.36 -11.94
C GLN A 96 -20.02 4.24 -10.57
N VAL A 97 -20.69 4.57 -9.47
CA VAL A 97 -20.08 4.47 -8.15
C VAL A 97 -19.88 3.01 -7.77
N THR A 98 -18.63 2.66 -7.42
CA THR A 98 -18.32 1.34 -6.85
C THR A 98 -19.10 1.18 -5.56
N LYS A 99 -19.96 0.15 -5.52
CA LYS A 99 -20.69 -0.22 -4.31
C LYS A 99 -19.70 -0.75 -3.27
N PRO A 100 -19.97 -0.56 -1.96
CA PRO A 100 -19.14 -1.13 -0.90
C PRO A 100 -18.97 -2.65 -1.10
N PRO A 101 -17.85 -3.25 -0.67
CA PRO A 101 -16.81 -2.69 0.22
C PRO A 101 -15.84 -1.70 -0.45
N TYR A 102 -15.52 -0.60 0.25
CA TYR A 102 -14.42 0.29 -0.14
C TYR A 102 -13.08 -0.20 0.44
N ARG A 103 -11.98 0.28 -0.13
CA ARG A 103 -10.62 -0.06 0.34
C ARG A 103 -9.83 1.20 0.62
N LEU A 104 -9.34 1.31 1.84
CA LEU A 104 -8.42 2.35 2.29
C LEU A 104 -6.98 1.82 2.18
N TRP A 105 -6.16 2.41 1.33
CA TRP A 105 -4.80 1.94 1.08
C TRP A 105 -3.89 3.09 0.62
N GLY A 106 -2.61 2.76 0.40
CA GLY A 106 -1.64 3.71 -0.16
C GLY A 106 -1.28 4.83 0.83
N LEU A 107 -1.12 6.04 0.31
CA LEU A 107 -0.66 7.19 1.08
C LEU A 107 -1.62 7.57 2.20
N THR A 108 -2.94 7.53 1.96
CA THR A 108 -3.96 7.82 2.96
C THR A 108 -3.87 6.87 4.15
N LEU A 109 -3.67 5.56 3.89
CA LEU A 109 -3.44 4.59 4.95
C LEU A 109 -2.12 4.86 5.69
N GLY A 110 -1.08 5.32 4.99
CA GLY A 110 0.18 5.73 5.59
C GLY A 110 0.00 6.82 6.64
N TYR A 111 -0.70 7.92 6.29
CA TYR A 111 -0.99 8.99 7.23
C TYR A 111 -1.88 8.55 8.39
N LEU A 112 -2.89 7.72 8.14
CA LEU A 112 -3.73 7.19 9.22
C LEU A 112 -2.95 6.29 10.17
N THR A 113 -1.98 5.52 9.65
CA THR A 113 -1.10 4.70 10.48
C THR A 113 -0.24 5.57 11.40
N ASP A 114 0.33 6.66 10.88
CA ASP A 114 1.09 7.64 11.68
C ASP A 114 0.17 8.33 12.70
N PHE A 115 -1.07 8.67 12.33
CA PHE A 115 -2.07 9.23 13.24
C PHE A 115 -2.50 8.25 14.35
N PHE A 116 -2.68 6.96 14.06
CA PHE A 116 -3.01 5.99 15.10
C PHE A 116 -1.87 5.79 16.09
N GLU A 117 -0.62 5.92 15.65
CA GLU A 117 0.53 5.89 16.54
C GLU A 117 0.57 7.10 17.50
N LEU A 118 -0.02 8.25 17.12
CA LEU A 118 -0.24 9.37 18.03
C LEU A 118 -1.30 9.07 19.08
N MET A 119 -2.38 8.39 18.69
CA MET A 119 -3.46 8.05 19.61
C MET A 119 -3.00 7.05 20.70
N GLY A 120 -1.95 6.28 20.43
CA GLY A 120 -1.41 5.31 21.36
C GLY A 120 -0.26 4.49 20.75
N PRO A 121 0.77 4.16 21.55
CA PRO A 121 1.92 3.42 21.05
C PRO A 121 1.53 2.03 20.54
N GLY A 122 2.03 1.66 19.36
CA GLY A 122 1.82 0.35 18.73
C GLY A 122 0.49 0.16 18.00
N MET A 123 -0.41 1.16 17.99
CA MET A 123 -1.71 1.01 17.32
C MET A 123 -1.62 1.11 15.79
N GLY A 124 -0.61 1.79 15.25
CA GLY A 124 -0.42 1.95 13.81
C GLY A 124 0.73 1.11 13.30
N VAL A 125 1.95 1.50 13.70
CA VAL A 125 3.21 1.08 13.05
C VAL A 125 3.45 -0.42 13.18
N ASP A 126 3.15 -1.01 14.33
CA ASP A 126 3.43 -2.44 14.55
C ASP A 126 2.65 -3.32 13.57
N LYS A 127 1.46 -2.85 13.17
CA LYS A 127 0.56 -3.55 12.25
C LYS A 127 0.85 -3.25 10.78
N PHE A 128 1.82 -2.38 10.46
CA PHE A 128 2.18 -2.03 9.09
C PHE A 128 2.80 -3.22 8.34
N ASN A 129 2.28 -3.50 7.14
CA ASN A 129 2.79 -4.54 6.25
C ASN A 129 3.48 -3.95 5.03
N TYR A 130 4.72 -4.39 4.81
CA TYR A 130 5.50 -3.97 3.66
C TYR A 130 4.88 -4.45 2.34
N PRO A 131 4.76 -3.57 1.33
CA PRO A 131 4.29 -3.96 0.00
C PRO A 131 5.15 -5.06 -0.61
N THR A 132 4.56 -6.07 -1.22
CA THR A 132 5.33 -7.18 -1.82
C THR A 132 4.63 -7.78 -3.02
N MET A 133 5.29 -8.65 -3.76
CA MET A 133 4.73 -9.22 -4.99
C MET A 133 3.71 -10.32 -4.67
N ASN A 134 2.69 -10.46 -5.52
CA ASN A 134 1.67 -11.50 -5.35
C ASN A 134 2.28 -12.91 -5.44
N HIS A 135 3.16 -13.14 -6.42
CA HIS A 135 3.77 -14.45 -6.63
C HIS A 135 4.73 -14.85 -5.50
N TRP A 136 4.71 -16.14 -5.14
CA TRP A 136 5.47 -16.68 -4.02
C TRP A 136 7.00 -16.53 -4.19
N ASP A 137 7.52 -16.77 -5.39
CA ASP A 137 8.94 -16.74 -5.70
C ASP A 137 9.54 -15.34 -5.51
N SER A 138 8.95 -14.34 -6.14
CA SER A 138 9.32 -12.93 -5.99
C SER A 138 9.13 -12.46 -4.55
N ARG A 139 8.05 -12.87 -3.88
CA ARG A 139 7.80 -12.56 -2.47
C ARG A 139 8.92 -13.10 -1.58
N LEU A 140 9.36 -14.34 -1.81
CA LEU A 140 10.44 -14.98 -1.05
C LEU A 140 11.78 -14.28 -1.30
N ILE A 141 12.12 -14.02 -2.56
CA ILE A 141 13.35 -13.31 -2.92
C ILE A 141 13.37 -11.91 -2.28
N ILE A 142 12.28 -11.16 -2.41
CA ILE A 142 12.17 -9.82 -1.78
C ILE A 142 12.26 -9.93 -0.26
N HIS A 143 11.60 -10.91 0.34
CA HIS A 143 11.65 -11.12 1.80
C HIS A 143 13.09 -11.34 2.27
N LEU A 144 13.84 -12.24 1.61
CA LEU A 144 15.23 -12.51 1.94
C LEU A 144 16.13 -11.28 1.77
N LEU A 145 16.03 -10.59 0.62
CA LEU A 145 16.84 -9.41 0.32
C LEU A 145 16.56 -8.26 1.29
N SER A 146 15.28 -8.07 1.65
CA SER A 146 14.85 -6.96 2.52
C SER A 146 14.86 -7.29 4.01
N TYR A 147 15.17 -8.52 4.41
CA TYR A 147 15.05 -8.99 5.80
C TYR A 147 15.83 -8.10 6.78
N ARG A 148 17.11 -7.83 6.50
CA ARG A 148 17.99 -7.02 7.35
C ARG A 148 17.49 -5.57 7.45
N LEU A 149 17.11 -4.98 6.31
CA LEU A 149 16.56 -3.62 6.28
C LEU A 149 15.29 -3.53 7.13
N LYS A 150 14.33 -4.43 6.91
CA LYS A 150 13.05 -4.45 7.65
C LYS A 150 13.28 -4.54 9.15
N LYS A 151 14.20 -5.41 9.58
CA LYS A 151 14.56 -5.55 10.98
C LYS A 151 15.14 -4.25 11.55
N GLN A 152 16.14 -3.67 10.87
CA GLN A 152 16.76 -2.42 11.29
C GLN A 152 15.77 -1.26 11.35
N ARG A 153 14.90 -1.10 10.34
CA ARG A 153 13.91 -0.01 10.29
C ARG A 153 12.86 -0.13 11.39
N ARG A 154 12.36 -1.34 11.67
CA ARG A 154 11.42 -1.56 12.77
C ARG A 154 12.06 -1.21 14.12
N GLU A 155 13.32 -1.55 14.32
CA GLU A 155 14.05 -1.18 15.55
C GLU A 155 14.24 0.35 15.67
N THR A 156 14.62 1.03 14.59
CA THR A 156 14.76 2.49 14.57
C THR A 156 13.43 3.20 14.87
N VAL A 157 12.33 2.73 14.27
CA VAL A 157 11.01 3.33 14.50
C VAL A 157 10.54 3.08 15.93
N LYS A 158 10.71 1.88 16.48
CA LYS A 158 10.38 1.60 17.89
C LYS A 158 11.16 2.49 18.85
N ARG A 159 12.45 2.72 18.61
CA ARG A 159 13.24 3.68 19.39
C ARG A 159 12.70 5.10 19.27
N SER A 160 12.26 5.50 18.08
CA SER A 160 11.67 6.82 17.83
C SER A 160 10.33 6.98 18.55
N THR A 161 9.51 5.92 18.62
CA THR A 161 8.27 5.93 19.40
C THR A 161 8.55 6.05 20.91
N ILE A 162 9.60 5.39 21.42
CA ILE A 162 9.97 5.41 22.85
C ILE A 162 10.57 6.75 23.29
N GLN A 163 11.37 7.41 22.45
CA GLN A 163 12.03 8.68 22.81
C GLN A 163 11.07 9.89 22.81
N GLY A 164 9.78 9.67 22.61
CA GLY A 164 8.78 10.73 22.52
C GLY A 164 8.92 11.51 21.20
N TYR A 165 7.79 12.00 20.70
CA TYR A 165 7.70 12.77 19.46
C TYR A 165 8.30 14.18 19.60
N SER A 166 9.57 14.28 19.96
CA SER A 166 10.22 15.54 20.34
C SER A 166 10.56 16.45 19.15
N GLY A 167 10.28 16.04 17.91
CA GLY A 167 10.76 16.73 16.70
C GLY A 167 9.71 17.10 15.66
N GLY A 168 8.41 16.90 15.92
CA GLY A 168 7.34 17.25 14.98
C GLY A 168 7.28 16.50 13.64
N ASN A 169 8.30 15.69 13.31
CA ASN A 169 8.35 14.88 12.10
C ASN A 169 7.74 13.49 12.34
N MET A 170 6.44 13.36 12.05
CA MET A 170 5.73 12.08 12.04
C MET A 170 5.63 11.54 10.62
N ASP A 171 6.66 10.82 10.25
CA ASP A 171 6.79 10.16 8.96
C ASP A 171 7.21 8.69 9.19
N LEU A 172 6.55 8.00 10.14
CA LEU A 172 6.98 6.67 10.60
C LEU A 172 6.83 5.65 9.47
N VAL A 173 5.69 5.65 8.77
CA VAL A 173 5.49 4.79 7.59
C VAL A 173 6.52 5.11 6.50
N SER A 174 6.85 6.38 6.29
CA SER A 174 7.90 6.79 5.35
C SER A 174 9.27 6.25 5.76
N LYS A 175 9.65 6.36 7.04
CA LYS A 175 10.88 5.79 7.62
C LYS A 175 10.92 4.27 7.51
N LEU A 176 9.79 3.59 7.63
CA LEU A 176 9.71 2.13 7.42
C LEU A 176 10.01 1.78 5.96
N LEU A 177 9.47 2.55 5.01
CA LEU A 177 9.61 2.33 3.57
C LEU A 177 10.93 2.87 2.99
N ASP A 178 11.68 3.67 3.75
CA ASP A 178 12.93 4.28 3.27
C ASP A 178 13.97 3.24 2.83
N GLY A 179 14.35 3.30 1.56
CA GLY A 179 15.24 2.36 0.89
C GLY A 179 14.62 0.99 0.56
N TYR A 180 13.38 0.71 0.98
CA TYR A 180 12.75 -0.60 0.77
C TYR A 180 12.55 -0.94 -0.71
N PHE A 181 12.10 0.04 -1.51
CA PHE A 181 11.81 -0.17 -2.93
C PHE A 181 13.04 -0.54 -3.77
N VAL A 182 14.25 -0.21 -3.29
CA VAL A 182 15.50 -0.68 -3.92
C VAL A 182 15.60 -2.20 -3.87
N TYR A 183 15.25 -2.81 -2.74
CA TYR A 183 15.24 -4.27 -2.57
C TYR A 183 14.09 -4.93 -3.33
N VAL A 184 12.92 -4.28 -3.40
CA VAL A 184 11.81 -4.75 -4.24
C VAL A 184 12.25 -4.83 -5.69
N ARG A 185 12.86 -3.75 -6.21
CA ARG A 185 13.37 -3.71 -7.59
C ARG A 185 14.44 -4.76 -7.86
N ARG A 186 15.42 -4.92 -6.96
CA ARG A 186 16.45 -5.97 -7.08
C ARG A 186 15.84 -7.37 -7.05
N GLY A 187 14.87 -7.62 -6.17
CA GLY A 187 14.19 -8.91 -6.08
C GLY A 187 13.38 -9.24 -7.33
N VAL A 188 12.70 -8.26 -7.90
CA VAL A 188 12.01 -8.34 -9.19
C VAL A 188 12.97 -8.73 -10.31
N LEU A 189 14.11 -8.06 -10.44
CA LEU A 189 15.11 -8.36 -11.48
C LEU A 189 15.67 -9.78 -11.32
N LEU A 190 15.98 -10.20 -10.09
CA LEU A 190 16.46 -11.56 -9.82
C LEU A 190 15.41 -12.62 -10.14
N THR A 191 14.14 -12.35 -9.86
CA THR A 191 13.04 -13.27 -10.18
C THR A 191 12.87 -13.41 -11.69
N LEU A 192 12.90 -12.30 -12.43
CA LEU A 192 12.84 -12.33 -13.90
C LEU A 192 14.02 -13.10 -14.49
N GLY A 193 15.24 -12.85 -14.01
CA GLY A 193 16.44 -13.57 -14.45
C GLY A 193 16.35 -15.08 -14.17
N MET A 194 15.92 -15.46 -12.96
CA MET A 194 15.71 -16.86 -12.58
C MET A 194 14.67 -17.54 -13.48
N ARG A 195 13.51 -16.89 -13.69
CA ARG A 195 12.45 -17.42 -14.57
C ARG A 195 12.92 -17.59 -16.01
N PHE A 196 13.69 -16.64 -16.53
CA PHE A 196 14.26 -16.70 -17.87
C PHE A 196 15.21 -17.90 -18.04
N VAL A 197 16.11 -18.13 -17.08
CA VAL A 197 17.03 -19.29 -17.11
C VAL A 197 16.27 -20.62 -17.06
N ILE A 198 15.21 -20.70 -16.24
CA ILE A 198 14.36 -21.90 -16.17
C ILE A 198 13.68 -22.16 -17.52
N LEU A 199 13.09 -21.13 -18.13
CA LEU A 199 12.44 -21.26 -19.44
C LEU A 199 13.42 -21.68 -20.53
N LEU A 200 14.62 -21.09 -20.58
CA LEU A 200 15.68 -21.49 -21.51
C LEU A 200 16.11 -22.93 -21.28
N SER A 201 16.25 -23.37 -20.02
CA SER A 201 16.64 -24.74 -19.68
C SER A 201 15.58 -25.76 -20.13
N ILE A 202 14.31 -25.42 -19.99
CA ILE A 202 13.19 -26.25 -20.46
C ILE A 202 13.18 -26.30 -21.99
N ALA A 203 13.30 -25.16 -22.67
CA ALA A 203 13.33 -25.08 -24.13
C ALA A 203 14.51 -25.88 -24.71
N TYR A 204 15.70 -25.76 -24.12
CA TYR A 204 16.87 -26.55 -24.50
C TYR A 204 16.64 -28.06 -24.35
N LYS A 205 16.00 -28.49 -23.26
CA LYS A 205 15.65 -29.91 -23.07
C LYS A 205 14.59 -30.41 -24.06
N LEU A 206 13.65 -29.57 -24.47
CA LEU A 206 12.61 -29.91 -25.44
C LEU A 206 13.17 -29.99 -26.87
N LEU A 207 14.05 -29.07 -27.26
CA LEU A 207 14.67 -29.05 -28.60
C LEU A 207 15.70 -30.17 -28.80
N ARG A 208 16.21 -30.75 -27.71
CA ARG A 208 17.18 -31.86 -27.74
C ARG A 208 16.49 -33.25 -27.73
N LYS A 209 15.18 -33.31 -27.51
CA LYS A 209 14.37 -34.52 -27.70
C LYS A 209 13.85 -34.58 -29.13
#